data_AF-A0A427YT73-F1
#
_entry.id   AF-A0A427YT73-F1
#
_cell.length_a   1.000
_cell.length_b   1.000
_cell.length_c   1.000
_cell.angle_alpha   90.00
_cell.angle_beta   90.00
_cell.angle_gamma   90.00
#
_symmetry.space_group_name_H-M   'P 1'
#
loop_
_entity.id
_entity.type
_entity.pdbx_description
1 polymer ?
#
loop_
_entity_poly.entity_id
_entity_poly.type
_entity_poly.pdbx_seq_one_letter_code
_entity_poly.pdbx_strand_id
1 'polypeptide(L)'
;MSSSSRPVSPAAHSAAFGNPPSSTAVSSLLSTLSGSPVQPVVRSYPDATFHSYPPLGFDLVYHPSPSTSTRTTQKSAASQLVLDTIDLYNPLPPPPAPTISSRTKRSGPIYSPPSLPITFHFPGSTLTLPPPKPGESSREISRPDSLEVGQRTTGREFVSAFGEPSKKGGGTGWVPPFLEWSRVEIVGDDDDTDGSAVGGGEEEPQTGRRTVVIGVMVELRDPGPGEKMTEEQKLKGMGGVWDRAAGWEWSNLKIFRPDPKDT
;
A
#
# COMPACT_ATOMS: atom_id res chain seq x y z
N MET A 1 -18.95 15.59 -18.58
CA MET A 1 -18.15 14.47 -19.10
C MET A 1 -17.41 13.88 -17.91
N SER A 2 -17.84 12.72 -17.39
CA SER A 2 -17.10 12.04 -16.33
C SER A 2 -15.87 11.38 -16.95
N SER A 3 -14.69 11.92 -16.66
CA SER A 3 -13.44 11.21 -16.88
C SER A 3 -13.48 9.92 -16.08
N SER A 4 -13.60 8.77 -16.75
CA SER A 4 -13.50 7.48 -16.10
C SER A 4 -12.05 7.32 -15.63
N SER A 5 -11.79 7.54 -14.34
CA SER A 5 -10.48 7.32 -13.74
C SER A 5 -10.13 5.83 -13.91
N ARG A 6 -8.98 5.54 -14.54
CA ARG A 6 -8.45 4.18 -14.57
C ARG A 6 -8.22 3.71 -13.12
N PRO A 7 -8.53 2.45 -12.78
CA PRO A 7 -8.20 1.89 -11.47
C PRO A 7 -6.69 1.96 -11.25
N VAL A 8 -6.31 2.19 -10.01
CA VAL A 8 -4.91 2.36 -9.62
C VAL A 8 -4.26 0.99 -9.47
N SER A 9 -3.25 0.69 -10.30
CA SER A 9 -2.50 -0.57 -10.26
C SER A 9 -1.20 -0.37 -9.46
N PRO A 10 -0.97 -1.12 -8.37
CA PRO A 10 0.30 -1.15 -7.65
C PRO A 10 1.49 -1.55 -8.54
N ALA A 11 1.24 -2.25 -9.65
CA ALA A 11 2.27 -2.57 -10.63
C ALA A 11 2.83 -1.31 -11.31
N ALA A 12 1.97 -0.42 -11.80
CA ALA A 12 2.39 0.86 -12.36
C ALA A 12 3.22 1.69 -11.36
N HIS A 13 2.91 1.59 -10.06
CA HIS A 13 3.64 2.29 -9.01
C HIS A 13 5.07 1.77 -8.84
N SER A 14 5.27 0.46 -9.02
CA SER A 14 6.55 -0.19 -8.80
C SER A 14 7.68 0.37 -9.68
N ALA A 15 7.36 0.82 -10.89
CA ALA A 15 8.31 1.43 -11.81
C ALA A 15 8.85 2.79 -11.31
N ALA A 16 8.13 3.46 -10.41
CA ALA A 16 8.56 4.74 -9.83
C ALA A 16 9.56 4.56 -8.68
N PHE A 17 9.58 3.41 -7.99
CA PHE A 17 10.51 3.18 -6.88
C PHE A 17 11.97 3.27 -7.32
N GLY A 18 12.81 3.82 -6.45
CA GLY A 18 14.23 4.06 -6.74
C GLY A 18 14.53 5.28 -7.61
N ASN A 19 13.51 5.98 -8.12
CA ASN A 19 13.71 7.16 -8.96
C ASN A 19 13.59 8.49 -8.18
N PRO A 20 14.28 9.56 -8.60
CA PRO A 20 14.15 10.87 -7.98
C PRO A 20 12.81 11.53 -8.29
N PRO A 21 12.41 12.56 -7.52
CA PRO A 21 11.14 13.28 -7.73
C PRO A 21 11.00 13.88 -9.14
N SER A 22 12.11 14.18 -9.82
CA SER A 22 12.14 14.77 -11.16
C SER A 22 12.12 13.73 -12.29
N SER A 23 12.03 12.44 -11.97
CA SER A 23 12.06 11.38 -12.99
C SER A 23 10.76 11.31 -13.79
N THR A 24 10.87 10.83 -15.03
CA THR A 24 9.72 10.56 -15.90
C THR A 24 8.79 9.49 -15.34
N ALA A 25 9.32 8.51 -14.61
CA ALA A 25 8.52 7.48 -13.94
C ALA A 25 7.59 8.08 -12.88
N VAL A 26 8.12 8.95 -12.00
CA VAL A 26 7.32 9.64 -10.99
C VAL A 26 6.31 10.60 -11.62
N SER A 27 6.70 11.36 -12.65
CA SER A 27 5.74 12.25 -13.32
C SER A 27 4.63 11.50 -14.03
N SER A 28 4.92 10.32 -14.59
CA SER A 28 3.93 9.45 -15.24
C SER A 28 2.94 8.89 -14.23
N LEU A 29 3.44 8.41 -13.07
CA LEU A 29 2.61 8.01 -11.94
C LEU A 29 1.65 9.12 -11.53
N LEU A 30 2.15 10.33 -11.29
CA LEU A 30 1.32 11.47 -10.89
C LEU A 30 0.27 11.80 -11.96
N SER A 31 0.64 11.79 -13.23
CA SER A 31 -0.27 12.07 -14.35
C SER A 31 -1.41 11.06 -14.42
N THR A 32 -1.12 9.77 -14.18
CA THR A 32 -2.15 8.71 -14.12
C THR A 32 -3.12 8.93 -12.96
N LEU A 33 -2.63 9.40 -11.80
CA LEU A 33 -3.44 9.56 -10.60
C LEU A 33 -4.33 10.81 -10.61
N SER A 34 -3.83 11.95 -11.12
CA SER A 34 -4.53 13.24 -11.04
C SER A 34 -5.15 13.70 -12.35
N GLY A 35 -4.78 13.12 -13.49
CA GLY A 35 -5.17 13.57 -14.84
C GLY A 35 -4.73 15.00 -15.19
N SER A 36 -4.03 15.70 -14.30
CA SER A 36 -3.59 17.08 -14.43
C SER A 36 -2.37 17.36 -13.53
N PRO A 37 -1.50 18.34 -13.83
CA PRO A 37 -0.35 18.63 -12.98
C PRO A 37 -0.77 19.05 -11.56
N VAL A 38 -0.32 18.32 -10.54
CA VAL A 38 -0.55 18.64 -9.12
C VAL A 38 0.79 18.94 -8.45
N GLN A 39 0.85 20.03 -7.68
CA GLN A 39 2.04 20.39 -6.91
C GLN A 39 1.99 19.78 -5.50
N PRO A 40 3.07 19.14 -5.03
CA PRO A 40 3.13 18.60 -3.68
C PRO A 40 3.34 19.68 -2.62
N VAL A 41 2.88 19.40 -1.40
CA VAL A 41 3.37 20.06 -0.20
C VAL A 41 4.62 19.32 0.28
N VAL A 42 5.78 19.95 0.14
CA VAL A 42 7.08 19.32 0.45
C VAL A 42 7.48 19.55 1.90
N ARG A 43 7.82 18.48 2.63
CA ARG A 43 8.40 18.52 3.97
C ARG A 43 9.67 17.68 4.03
N SER A 44 10.79 18.29 4.40
CA SER A 44 12.08 17.60 4.49
C SER A 44 12.48 17.39 5.95
N TYR A 45 12.91 16.18 6.25
CA TYR A 45 13.50 15.72 7.50
C TYR A 45 14.92 15.21 7.23
N PRO A 46 15.74 14.96 8.27
CA PRO A 46 17.10 14.46 8.09
C PRO A 46 17.19 13.12 7.35
N ASP A 47 16.19 12.25 7.51
CA ASP A 47 16.14 10.88 7.02
C ASP A 47 15.21 10.70 5.82
N ALA A 48 14.20 11.56 5.65
CA ALA A 48 13.21 11.44 4.59
C ALA A 48 12.72 12.81 4.08
N THR A 49 12.24 12.85 2.85
CA THR A 49 11.49 13.99 2.29
C THR A 49 10.12 13.51 1.81
N PHE A 50 9.08 14.15 2.32
CA PHE A 50 7.68 13.85 1.99
C PHE A 50 7.20 14.84 0.95
N HIS A 51 6.63 14.32 -0.14
CA HIS A 51 5.85 15.08 -1.10
C HIS A 51 4.39 14.68 -0.89
N SER A 52 3.66 15.48 -0.10
CA SER A 52 2.26 15.20 0.21
C SER A 52 1.35 15.74 -0.87
N TYR A 53 0.36 14.95 -1.28
CA TYR A 53 -0.67 15.33 -2.25
C TYR A 53 -2.07 15.23 -1.59
N PRO A 54 -2.43 16.13 -0.66
CA PRO A 54 -3.71 16.05 0.05
C PRO A 54 -4.96 15.94 -0.84
N PRO A 55 -5.06 16.64 -1.99
CA PRO A 55 -6.20 16.49 -2.90
C PRO A 55 -6.31 15.10 -3.52
N LEU A 56 -5.23 14.32 -3.56
CA LEU A 56 -5.17 12.99 -4.15
C LEU A 56 -5.17 11.87 -3.10
N GLY A 57 -5.08 12.20 -1.81
CA GLY A 57 -5.14 11.22 -0.74
C GLY A 57 -3.87 10.39 -0.54
N PHE A 58 -2.70 10.85 -1.01
CA PHE A 58 -1.46 10.10 -0.81
C PHE A 58 -0.23 10.99 -0.58
N ASP A 59 0.82 10.39 -0.04
CA ASP A 59 2.16 10.96 0.10
C ASP A 59 3.19 10.09 -0.65
N LEU A 60 4.18 10.75 -1.25
CA LEU A 60 5.37 10.09 -1.78
C LEU A 60 6.54 10.36 -0.82
N VAL A 61 7.16 9.29 -0.31
CA VAL A 61 8.25 9.37 0.67
C VAL A 61 9.57 9.02 -0.02
N TYR A 62 10.50 9.95 0.04
CA TYR A 62 11.82 9.82 -0.55
C TYR A 62 12.90 9.71 0.51
N HIS A 63 13.85 8.81 0.31
CA HIS A 63 15.04 8.68 1.14
C HIS A 63 16.29 9.10 0.37
N PRO A 64 17.35 9.57 1.05
CA PRO A 64 18.65 9.75 0.42
C PRO A 64 19.15 8.43 -0.17
N SER A 65 19.56 8.45 -1.44
CA SER A 65 20.13 7.28 -2.10
C SER A 65 21.36 6.78 -1.35
N PRO A 66 21.47 5.48 -1.05
CA PRO A 66 22.61 4.92 -0.33
C PRO A 66 23.93 5.12 -1.08
N SER A 67 23.91 5.21 -2.42
CA SER A 67 25.11 5.43 -3.24
C SER A 67 25.76 6.80 -3.05
N THR A 68 25.02 7.78 -2.56
CA THR A 68 25.46 9.18 -2.39
C THR A 68 25.60 9.60 -0.93
N SER A 69 25.38 8.69 0.02
CA SER A 69 25.45 8.98 1.45
C SER A 69 26.92 9.03 1.92
N THR A 70 27.65 10.07 1.51
CA THR A 70 28.81 10.51 2.29
C THR A 70 28.25 11.16 3.56
N ARG A 71 28.74 10.72 4.73
CA ARG A 71 28.24 11.00 6.09
C ARG A 71 28.37 12.47 6.53
N THR A 72 27.96 13.39 5.69
CA THR A 72 27.96 14.84 5.91
C THR A 72 26.51 15.28 6.07
N THR A 73 26.22 16.00 7.15
CA THR A 73 24.90 16.48 7.58
C THR A 73 24.27 17.54 6.66
N GLN A 74 24.68 17.57 5.39
CA GLN A 74 24.21 18.56 4.43
C GLN A 74 22.89 18.11 3.81
N LYS A 75 21.94 19.05 3.74
CA LYS A 75 20.65 18.88 3.07
C LYS A 75 20.87 18.28 1.68
N SER A 76 20.39 17.06 1.46
CA SER A 76 20.58 16.34 0.21
C SER A 76 19.92 17.10 -0.94
N ALA A 77 20.60 17.14 -2.10
CA ALA A 77 20.01 17.71 -3.30
C ALA A 77 18.84 16.82 -3.77
N ALA A 78 17.83 17.39 -4.42
CA ALA A 78 16.67 16.63 -4.90
C ALA A 78 17.04 15.46 -5.83
N SER A 79 18.16 15.57 -6.56
CA SER A 79 18.71 14.51 -7.42
C SER A 79 19.33 13.33 -6.66
N GLN A 80 19.52 13.45 -5.34
CA GLN A 80 20.06 12.40 -4.47
C GLN A 80 18.97 11.67 -3.70
N LEU A 81 17.71 12.06 -3.89
CA LEU A 81 16.55 11.41 -3.27
C LEU A 81 16.01 10.33 -4.19
N VAL A 82 15.54 9.22 -3.62
CA VAL A 82 14.90 8.13 -4.34
C VAL A 82 13.56 7.80 -3.70
N LEU A 83 12.53 7.58 -4.53
CA LEU A 83 11.21 7.19 -4.06
C LEU A 83 11.29 5.80 -3.44
N ASP A 84 10.79 5.68 -2.23
CA ASP A 84 10.87 4.42 -1.47
C ASP A 84 9.49 3.92 -1.06
N THR A 85 8.62 4.84 -0.62
CA THR A 85 7.30 4.50 -0.10
C THR A 85 6.23 5.41 -0.69
N ILE A 86 5.05 4.84 -0.94
CA ILE A 86 3.81 5.52 -1.31
C ILE A 86 2.79 5.24 -0.21
N ASP A 87 2.36 6.29 0.50
CA ASP A 87 1.37 6.19 1.57
C ASP A 87 0.02 6.66 1.04
N LEU A 88 -1.00 5.80 1.09
CA LEU A 88 -2.37 6.11 0.72
C LEU A 88 -3.23 6.25 1.98
N TYR A 89 -4.01 7.31 2.08
CA TYR A 89 -4.83 7.61 3.24
C TYR A 89 -6.30 7.36 2.95
N ASN A 90 -6.96 6.56 3.79
CA ASN A 90 -8.41 6.34 3.74
C ASN A 90 -9.09 7.13 4.87
N PRO A 91 -9.33 8.44 4.70
CA PRO A 91 -10.03 9.23 5.70
C PRO A 91 -11.47 8.74 5.84
N LEU A 92 -11.99 8.75 7.07
CA LEU A 92 -13.43 8.64 7.27
C LEU A 92 -14.12 9.83 6.59
N PRO A 93 -15.31 9.64 6.00
CA PRO A 93 -16.14 10.78 5.67
C PRO A 93 -16.31 11.63 6.94
N PRO A 94 -16.26 12.97 6.82
CA PRO A 94 -16.44 13.83 7.96
C PRO A 94 -17.77 13.46 8.63
N PRO A 95 -17.81 13.39 9.98
CA PRO A 95 -19.07 13.16 10.66
C PRO A 95 -20.08 14.22 10.21
N PRO A 96 -21.39 13.91 10.17
CA PRO A 96 -22.41 14.91 9.93
C PRO A 96 -22.20 16.07 10.92
N ALA A 97 -22.46 17.30 10.45
CA ALA A 97 -22.04 18.56 11.06
C ALA A 97 -22.07 18.55 12.60
N PRO A 98 -21.05 19.13 13.26
CA PRO A 98 -20.76 18.89 14.67
C PRO A 98 -21.89 19.36 15.59
N THR A 99 -22.32 18.48 16.49
CA THR A 99 -22.96 18.89 17.76
C THR A 99 -21.90 19.48 18.69
N ILE A 100 -21.59 20.77 18.49
CA ILE A 100 -21.07 21.84 19.38
C ILE A 100 -19.94 21.56 20.42
N SER A 101 -19.49 20.34 20.78
CA SER A 101 -18.60 20.19 21.96
C SER A 101 -17.47 19.15 21.88
N SER A 102 -16.59 19.18 20.86
CA SER A 102 -15.33 18.42 20.95
C SER A 102 -14.08 19.30 20.80
N ARG A 103 -13.33 19.39 21.90
CA ARG A 103 -12.00 19.99 22.08
C ARG A 103 -11.09 19.86 20.85
N THR A 104 -10.38 20.97 20.60
CA THR A 104 -9.19 21.19 19.76
C THR A 104 -8.30 19.96 19.53
N LYS A 105 -8.71 19.07 18.62
CA LYS A 105 -7.77 18.17 17.95
C LYS A 105 -7.00 19.00 16.93
N ARG A 106 -5.66 18.95 16.99
CA ARG A 106 -4.79 19.58 16.00
C ARG A 106 -5.28 19.17 14.61
N SER A 107 -5.62 20.15 13.78
CA SER A 107 -6.02 19.92 12.39
C SER A 107 -4.80 19.40 11.63
N GLY A 108 -4.65 18.09 11.57
CA GLY A 108 -3.75 17.49 10.58
C GLY A 108 -4.20 17.87 9.17
N PRO A 109 -3.33 17.68 8.15
CA PRO A 109 -3.75 17.82 6.76
C PRO A 109 -5.01 16.98 6.51
N ILE A 110 -6.01 17.61 5.90
CA ILE A 110 -7.24 16.93 5.49
C ILE A 110 -6.96 16.35 4.11
N TYR A 111 -6.84 15.03 4.06
CA TYR A 111 -6.70 14.29 2.81
C TYR A 111 -8.08 14.06 2.20
N SER A 112 -8.17 14.13 0.88
CA SER A 112 -9.28 13.54 0.14
C SER A 112 -9.10 12.02 0.11
N PRO A 113 -10.17 11.22 0.00
CA PRO A 113 -10.05 9.80 -0.30
C PRO A 113 -9.23 9.61 -1.60
N PRO A 114 -8.42 8.55 -1.70
CA PRO A 114 -7.63 8.29 -2.89
C PRO A 114 -8.54 7.78 -4.00
N SER A 115 -8.03 7.75 -5.23
CA SER A 115 -8.72 7.07 -6.34
C SER A 115 -8.83 5.58 -6.02
N LEU A 116 -10.07 5.10 -5.89
CA LEU A 116 -10.40 3.71 -5.57
C LEU A 116 -11.27 3.10 -6.68
N PRO A 117 -11.23 1.76 -6.89
CA PRO A 117 -10.43 0.78 -6.13
C PRO A 117 -8.95 0.74 -6.54
N ILE A 118 -8.11 0.26 -5.62
CA ILE A 118 -6.73 -0.17 -5.91
C ILE A 118 -6.76 -1.68 -6.10
N THR A 119 -6.29 -2.18 -7.23
CA THR A 119 -6.41 -3.61 -7.53
C THR A 119 -5.05 -4.29 -7.54
N PHE A 120 -4.85 -5.24 -6.64
CA PHE A 120 -3.68 -6.12 -6.64
C PHE A 120 -4.01 -7.36 -7.46
N HIS A 121 -3.24 -7.66 -8.50
CA HIS A 121 -3.34 -8.90 -9.25
C HIS A 121 -2.22 -9.85 -8.84
N PHE A 122 -2.56 -11.12 -8.68
CA PHE A 122 -1.66 -12.13 -8.16
C PHE A 122 -1.23 -13.13 -9.23
N PRO A 123 0.02 -13.63 -9.20
CA PRO A 123 0.48 -14.62 -10.18
C PRO A 123 -0.13 -16.02 -9.98
N GLY A 124 -0.84 -16.24 -8.86
CA GLY A 124 -1.46 -17.52 -8.56
C GLY A 124 -2.57 -17.43 -7.50
N SER A 125 -3.38 -18.50 -7.47
CA SER A 125 -4.61 -18.65 -6.68
C SER A 125 -4.41 -19.43 -5.38
N THR A 126 -3.16 -19.68 -4.97
CA THR A 126 -2.81 -20.43 -3.76
C THR A 126 -1.81 -19.67 -2.88
N LEU A 127 -1.88 -19.91 -1.56
CA LEU A 127 -0.91 -19.46 -0.58
C LEU A 127 -0.31 -20.67 0.14
N THR A 128 1.00 -20.66 0.30
CA THR A 128 1.71 -21.65 1.11
C THR A 128 1.79 -21.16 2.56
N LEU A 129 1.15 -21.90 3.46
CA LEU A 129 1.24 -21.67 4.90
C LEU A 129 2.38 -22.50 5.50
N PRO A 130 3.10 -21.96 6.50
CA PRO A 130 4.10 -22.72 7.22
C PRO A 130 3.46 -23.93 7.92
N PRO A 131 4.24 -25.01 8.15
CA PRO A 131 3.74 -26.18 8.83
C PRO A 131 3.31 -25.83 10.26
N PRO A 132 2.14 -26.28 10.73
CA PRO A 132 1.63 -25.91 12.06
C PRO A 132 2.49 -26.44 13.22
N LYS A 133 3.25 -27.51 12.96
CA LYS A 133 4.16 -28.14 13.92
C LYS A 133 5.47 -28.53 13.24
N PRO A 134 6.60 -28.52 13.97
CA PRO A 134 7.84 -29.08 13.46
C PRO A 134 7.63 -30.53 13.00
N GLY A 135 7.98 -30.82 11.74
CA GLY A 135 7.83 -32.15 11.13
C GLY A 135 6.54 -32.38 10.34
N GLU A 136 5.58 -31.45 10.35
CA GLU A 136 4.46 -31.45 9.39
C GLU A 136 4.88 -30.80 8.06
N SER A 137 4.16 -31.11 6.97
CA SER A 137 4.36 -30.43 5.68
C SER A 137 3.63 -29.08 5.65
N SER A 138 4.16 -28.15 4.85
CA SER A 138 3.44 -26.91 4.50
C SER A 138 2.07 -27.22 3.92
N ARG A 139 1.11 -26.33 4.15
CA ARG A 139 -0.26 -26.47 3.65
C ARG A 139 -0.54 -25.41 2.62
N GLU A 140 -1.21 -25.78 1.53
CA GLU A 140 -1.68 -24.82 0.55
C GLU A 140 -3.13 -24.46 0.85
N ILE A 141 -3.44 -23.16 0.83
CA ILE A 141 -4.81 -22.66 0.90
C ILE A 141 -5.14 -21.88 -0.37
N SER A 142 -6.41 -21.87 -0.77
CA SER A 142 -6.86 -21.03 -1.88
C SER A 142 -6.91 -19.56 -1.47
N ARG A 143 -6.55 -18.69 -2.40
CA ARG A 143 -6.69 -17.23 -2.32
C ARG A 143 -7.33 -16.70 -3.61
N PRO A 144 -7.90 -15.49 -3.62
CA PRO A 144 -8.39 -14.88 -4.85
C PRO A 144 -7.23 -14.49 -5.77
N ASP A 145 -7.47 -14.48 -7.09
CA ASP A 145 -6.49 -14.04 -8.11
C ASP A 145 -6.25 -12.53 -8.10
N SER A 146 -7.12 -11.78 -7.43
CA SER A 146 -6.97 -10.35 -7.22
C SER A 146 -7.63 -9.86 -5.94
N LEU A 147 -7.12 -8.76 -5.38
CA LEU A 147 -7.74 -8.02 -4.28
C LEU A 147 -8.08 -6.61 -4.73
N GLU A 148 -9.37 -6.29 -4.78
CA GLU A 148 -9.85 -4.91 -4.94
C GLU A 148 -9.94 -4.23 -3.58
N VAL A 149 -9.02 -3.29 -3.32
CA VAL A 149 -9.03 -2.47 -2.12
C VAL A 149 -9.95 -1.27 -2.36
N GLY A 150 -11.12 -1.32 -1.73
CA GLY A 150 -12.06 -0.22 -1.63
C GLY A 150 -12.02 0.43 -0.25
N GLN A 151 -12.87 1.43 -0.02
CA GLN A 151 -12.88 2.21 1.23
C GLN A 151 -13.20 1.37 2.48
N ARG A 152 -13.87 0.24 2.30
CA ARG A 152 -14.35 -0.63 3.39
C ARG A 152 -13.61 -1.98 3.46
N THR A 153 -12.53 -2.13 2.70
CA THR A 153 -11.73 -3.34 2.75
C THR A 153 -11.18 -3.53 4.16
N THR A 154 -11.27 -4.75 4.66
CA THR A 154 -10.97 -5.11 6.04
C THR A 154 -9.63 -5.81 6.16
N GLY A 155 -9.06 -5.83 7.37
CA GLY A 155 -7.85 -6.59 7.66
C GLY A 155 -7.95 -8.07 7.27
N ARG A 156 -9.14 -8.69 7.40
CA ARG A 156 -9.39 -10.06 6.97
C ARG A 156 -9.23 -10.24 5.48
N GLU A 157 -9.77 -9.34 4.66
CA GLU A 157 -9.66 -9.42 3.20
C GLU A 157 -8.19 -9.31 2.76
N PHE A 158 -7.43 -8.42 3.39
CA PHE A 158 -5.98 -8.35 3.18
C PHE A 158 -5.27 -9.66 3.53
N VAL A 159 -5.53 -10.24 4.70
CA VAL A 159 -4.91 -11.53 5.12
C VAL A 159 -5.35 -12.70 4.22
N SER A 160 -6.61 -12.74 3.79
CA SER A 160 -7.10 -13.78 2.88
C SER A 160 -6.45 -13.72 1.50
N ALA A 161 -6.06 -12.53 1.03
CA ALA A 161 -5.41 -12.33 -0.25
C ALA A 161 -3.87 -12.45 -0.18
N PHE A 162 -3.24 -11.80 0.79
CA PHE A 162 -1.78 -11.75 0.92
C PHE A 162 -1.18 -12.87 1.78
N GLY A 163 -1.99 -13.58 2.56
CA GLY A 163 -1.53 -14.61 3.50
C GLY A 163 -1.06 -14.03 4.83
N GLU A 164 -0.23 -14.79 5.53
CA GLU A 164 0.27 -14.39 6.86
C GLU A 164 1.21 -13.18 6.75
N PRO A 165 0.97 -12.09 7.52
CA PRO A 165 1.85 -10.93 7.51
C PRO A 165 3.21 -11.25 8.13
N SER A 166 4.27 -10.73 7.54
CA SER A 166 5.65 -10.83 8.05
C SER A 166 5.81 -10.14 9.39
N LYS A 167 5.09 -9.03 9.62
CA LYS A 167 5.05 -8.33 10.90
C LYS A 167 3.63 -7.89 11.23
N LYS A 168 3.33 -7.90 12.52
CA LYS A 168 2.12 -7.27 13.08
C LYS A 168 2.51 -6.49 14.33
N GLY A 169 1.91 -5.33 14.52
CA GLY A 169 2.24 -4.48 15.66
C GLY A 169 1.16 -3.43 15.94
N GLY A 170 1.40 -2.61 16.95
CA GLY A 170 0.43 -1.61 17.41
C GLY A 170 -0.67 -2.21 18.30
N GLY A 171 -1.78 -1.47 18.45
CA GLY A 171 -2.91 -1.87 19.29
C GLY A 171 -2.71 -1.66 20.78
N THR A 172 -1.58 -1.06 21.16
CA THR A 172 -1.30 -0.58 22.50
C THR A 172 -0.88 0.89 22.44
N GLY A 173 -1.58 1.74 23.22
CA GLY A 173 -1.29 3.17 23.28
C GLY A 173 -1.70 3.95 22.04
N TRP A 174 -0.75 4.66 21.42
CA TRP A 174 -1.00 5.64 20.35
C TRP A 174 -0.72 5.12 18.94
N VAL A 175 -0.20 3.90 18.80
CA VAL A 175 0.15 3.29 17.52
C VAL A 175 -1.03 2.44 17.02
N PRO A 176 -1.66 2.80 15.90
CA PRO A 176 -2.73 1.99 15.30
C PRO A 176 -2.24 0.57 15.02
N PRO A 177 -3.10 -0.47 15.14
CA PRO A 177 -2.73 -1.80 14.68
C PRO A 177 -2.36 -1.80 13.21
N PHE A 178 -1.32 -2.55 12.87
CA PHE A 178 -0.88 -2.69 11.50
C PHE A 178 -0.47 -4.12 11.16
N LEU A 179 -0.58 -4.45 9.88
CA LEU A 179 -0.13 -5.69 9.26
C LEU A 179 0.87 -5.33 8.15
N GLU A 180 1.99 -6.02 8.07
CA GLU A 180 3.04 -5.77 7.07
C GLU A 180 3.43 -7.08 6.38
N TRP A 181 3.45 -7.06 5.05
CA TRP A 181 4.03 -8.08 4.18
C TRP A 181 5.25 -7.46 3.51
N SER A 182 6.45 -7.87 3.91
CA SER A 182 7.69 -7.32 3.34
C SER A 182 7.88 -7.69 1.87
N ARG A 183 7.22 -8.76 1.43
CA ARG A 183 7.32 -9.30 0.09
C ARG A 183 5.95 -9.77 -0.40
N VAL A 184 5.43 -9.12 -1.43
CA VAL A 184 4.22 -9.49 -2.15
C VAL A 184 4.55 -9.50 -3.64
N GLU A 185 4.35 -10.65 -4.27
CA GLU A 185 4.45 -10.79 -5.71
C GLU A 185 3.11 -10.45 -6.35
N ILE A 186 3.13 -9.44 -7.21
CA ILE A 186 1.98 -9.00 -8.00
C ILE A 186 2.30 -9.15 -9.48
N VAL A 187 1.26 -9.24 -10.27
CA VAL A 187 1.38 -9.15 -11.72
C VAL A 187 1.62 -7.69 -12.10
N GLY A 188 2.68 -7.46 -12.88
CA GLY A 188 2.94 -6.23 -13.59
C GLY A 188 1.81 -5.90 -14.57
N ASP A 189 1.58 -4.61 -14.82
CA ASP A 189 0.82 -4.21 -16.00
C ASP A 189 1.70 -4.60 -17.20
N ASP A 190 1.21 -5.49 -18.05
CA ASP A 190 1.84 -5.72 -19.34
C ASP A 190 1.72 -4.39 -20.06
N ASP A 191 2.84 -3.66 -20.14
CA ASP A 191 2.94 -2.44 -20.93
C ASP A 191 2.39 -2.83 -22.30
N ASP A 192 1.36 -2.12 -22.75
CA ASP A 192 0.86 -2.13 -24.13
C ASP A 192 2.04 -1.71 -25.02
N THR A 193 3.01 -2.61 -25.15
CA THR A 193 4.18 -2.45 -25.99
C THR A 193 3.60 -2.71 -27.36
N ASP A 194 3.06 -1.64 -27.92
CA ASP A 194 2.45 -1.51 -29.22
C ASP A 194 3.15 -2.48 -30.17
N GLY A 195 2.40 -3.49 -30.63
CA GLY A 195 2.90 -4.73 -31.24
C GLY A 195 3.65 -4.54 -32.56
N SER A 196 4.81 -3.89 -32.50
CA SER A 196 5.73 -3.73 -33.63
C SER A 196 6.82 -4.79 -33.56
N ALA A 197 6.40 -6.06 -33.48
CA ALA A 197 7.26 -7.20 -33.75
C ALA A 197 6.98 -7.68 -35.18
N VAL A 198 7.50 -6.93 -36.16
CA VAL A 198 7.67 -7.43 -37.54
C VAL A 198 8.95 -8.27 -37.54
N GLY A 199 8.83 -9.55 -37.22
CA GLY A 199 9.96 -10.47 -37.24
C GLY A 199 9.49 -11.92 -37.16
N GLY A 200 9.27 -12.54 -38.32
CA GLY A 200 8.85 -13.93 -38.43
C GLY A 200 9.92 -14.90 -37.94
N GLY A 201 9.71 -15.44 -36.75
CA GLY A 201 10.38 -16.62 -36.22
C GLY A 201 9.36 -17.39 -35.38
N GLU A 202 9.12 -18.65 -35.73
CA GLU A 202 8.16 -19.54 -35.08
C GLU A 202 8.66 -20.04 -33.70
N GLU A 203 9.08 -19.13 -32.82
CA GLU A 203 9.26 -19.45 -31.41
C GLU A 203 7.95 -19.16 -30.68
N GLU A 204 7.40 -20.20 -30.03
CA GLU A 204 6.18 -20.11 -29.23
C GLU A 204 6.34 -18.95 -28.24
N PRO A 205 5.52 -17.88 -28.33
CA PRO A 205 5.70 -16.72 -27.47
C PRO A 205 5.39 -17.15 -26.04
N GLN A 206 6.43 -17.30 -25.22
CA GLN A 206 6.29 -17.27 -23.78
C GLN A 206 5.75 -15.90 -23.41
N THR A 207 4.42 -15.74 -23.41
CA THR A 207 3.72 -14.65 -22.75
C THR A 207 3.86 -14.83 -21.24
N GLY A 208 5.10 -14.74 -20.77
CA GLY A 208 5.46 -14.75 -19.37
C GLY A 208 4.97 -13.43 -18.78
N ARG A 209 3.81 -13.46 -18.14
CA ARG A 209 3.23 -12.31 -17.45
C ARG A 209 4.28 -11.77 -16.47
N ARG A 210 4.68 -10.51 -16.65
CA ARG A 210 5.74 -9.92 -15.82
C ARG A 210 5.27 -9.87 -14.37
N THR A 211 6.07 -10.34 -13.43
CA THR A 211 5.78 -10.17 -12.00
C THR A 211 6.65 -9.07 -11.41
N VAL A 212 6.13 -8.37 -10.40
CA VAL A 212 6.87 -7.39 -9.62
C VAL A 212 6.71 -7.69 -8.13
N VAL A 213 7.77 -7.42 -7.37
CA VAL A 213 7.81 -7.60 -5.92
C VAL A 213 7.68 -6.24 -5.25
N ILE A 214 6.72 -6.12 -4.34
CA ILE A 214 6.51 -4.92 -3.52
C ILE A 214 6.36 -5.30 -2.04
N GLY A 215 6.62 -4.35 -1.15
CA GLY A 215 6.21 -4.42 0.25
C GLY A 215 4.85 -3.75 0.43
N VAL A 216 4.04 -4.28 1.33
CA VAL A 216 2.71 -3.73 1.65
C VAL A 216 2.54 -3.65 3.18
N MET A 217 2.15 -2.49 3.69
CA MET A 217 1.72 -2.32 5.08
C MET A 217 0.32 -1.74 5.11
N VAL A 218 -0.55 -2.29 5.97
CA VAL A 218 -1.90 -1.78 6.20
C VAL A 218 -2.03 -1.40 7.67
N GLU A 219 -2.35 -0.13 7.94
CA GLU A 219 -2.82 0.32 9.25
C GLU A 219 -4.35 0.20 9.30
N LEU A 220 -4.85 -0.38 10.40
CA LEU A 220 -6.25 -0.66 10.63
C LEU A 220 -6.87 0.40 11.53
N ARG A 221 -8.10 0.78 11.19
CA ARG A 221 -8.88 1.76 11.94
C ARG A 221 -9.48 1.11 13.18
N ASP A 222 -8.88 1.37 14.34
CA ASP A 222 -9.45 0.97 15.63
C ASP A 222 -10.78 1.73 15.87
N PRO A 223 -11.93 1.04 15.95
CA PRO A 223 -13.21 1.66 16.29
C PRO A 223 -13.24 2.22 17.72
N GLY A 224 -12.24 1.91 18.54
CA GLY A 224 -12.08 2.37 19.91
C GLY A 224 -12.98 1.63 20.90
N PRO A 225 -13.16 2.16 22.12
CA PRO A 225 -13.89 1.48 23.19
C PRO A 225 -15.39 1.30 22.91
N GLY A 226 -15.92 1.94 21.87
CA GLY A 226 -17.32 1.82 21.46
C GLY A 226 -17.65 0.57 20.65
N GLU A 227 -16.64 -0.23 20.27
CA GLU A 227 -16.83 -1.46 19.53
C GLU A 227 -17.62 -2.49 20.35
N LYS A 228 -18.84 -2.78 19.91
CA LYS A 228 -19.65 -3.84 20.52
C LYS A 228 -19.27 -5.17 19.90
N MET A 229 -18.65 -6.05 20.70
CA MET A 229 -18.55 -7.46 20.32
C MET A 229 -19.95 -8.10 20.34
N THR A 230 -20.24 -8.89 19.32
CA THR A 230 -21.41 -9.78 19.30
C THR A 230 -21.28 -10.85 20.40
N GLU A 231 -22.41 -11.36 20.88
CA GLU A 231 -22.41 -12.46 21.86
C GLU A 231 -21.75 -13.72 21.29
N GLU A 232 -21.86 -13.98 19.97
CA GLU A 232 -21.16 -15.11 19.34
C GLU A 232 -19.64 -14.95 19.37
N GLN A 233 -19.12 -13.73 19.15
CA GLN A 233 -17.68 -13.45 19.24
C GLN A 233 -17.17 -13.66 20.67
N LYS A 234 -17.91 -13.17 21.67
CA LYS A 234 -17.59 -13.40 23.09
C LYS A 234 -17.57 -14.89 23.42
N LEU A 235 -18.58 -15.64 22.96
CA LEU A 235 -18.70 -17.08 23.22
C LEU A 235 -17.56 -17.89 22.58
N LYS A 236 -17.10 -17.49 21.39
CA LYS A 236 -15.95 -18.11 20.71
C LYS A 236 -14.60 -17.73 21.32
N GLY A 237 -14.58 -16.92 22.39
CA GLY A 237 -13.34 -16.42 22.97
C GLY A 237 -12.59 -15.47 22.04
N MET A 238 -13.25 -14.89 21.02
CA MET A 238 -12.68 -13.89 20.11
C MET A 238 -12.56 -12.57 20.87
N GLY A 239 -11.54 -12.48 21.71
CA GLY A 239 -11.32 -11.37 22.64
C GLY A 239 -10.07 -10.57 22.32
N GLY A 240 -9.13 -11.16 21.59
CA GLY A 240 -7.87 -10.52 21.25
C GLY A 240 -8.06 -9.33 20.33
N VAL A 241 -7.18 -8.32 20.45
CA VAL A 241 -7.15 -7.17 19.53
C VAL A 241 -7.08 -7.65 18.08
N TRP A 242 -6.33 -8.72 17.80
CA TRP A 242 -6.16 -9.26 16.45
C TRP A 242 -7.38 -10.03 15.93
N ASP A 243 -8.15 -10.67 16.80
CA ASP A 243 -9.42 -11.32 16.39
C ASP A 243 -10.44 -10.26 15.94
N ARG A 244 -10.43 -9.11 16.62
CA ARG A 244 -11.26 -7.95 16.26
C ARG A 244 -10.73 -7.22 15.04
N ALA A 245 -9.42 -6.98 14.97
CA ALA A 245 -8.75 -6.25 13.90
C ALA A 245 -8.99 -6.88 12.52
N ALA A 246 -9.25 -8.19 12.46
CA ALA A 246 -9.69 -8.85 11.23
C ALA A 246 -10.94 -8.18 10.61
N GLY A 247 -11.86 -7.65 11.40
CA GLY A 247 -13.06 -6.95 10.92
C GLY A 247 -12.88 -5.44 10.71
N TRP A 248 -11.71 -4.88 11.05
CA TRP A 248 -11.50 -3.43 10.98
C TRP A 248 -11.13 -2.99 9.57
N GLU A 249 -11.70 -1.86 9.16
CA GLU A 249 -11.40 -1.22 7.88
C GLU A 249 -9.99 -0.60 7.90
N TRP A 250 -9.31 -0.55 6.76
CA TRP A 250 -8.01 0.13 6.69
C TRP A 250 -8.13 1.65 6.82
N SER A 251 -7.14 2.27 7.46
CA SER A 251 -7.00 3.73 7.55
C SER A 251 -5.84 4.26 6.70
N ASN A 252 -4.77 3.49 6.57
CA ASN A 252 -3.62 3.85 5.75
C ASN A 252 -3.04 2.58 5.11
N LEU A 253 -2.65 2.69 3.84
CA LEU A 253 -2.03 1.62 3.06
C LEU A 253 -0.69 2.15 2.55
N LYS A 254 0.40 1.48 2.89
CA LYS A 254 1.74 1.82 2.40
C LYS A 254 2.19 0.77 1.41
N ILE A 255 2.68 1.23 0.27
CA ILE A 255 3.34 0.40 -0.73
C ILE A 255 4.79 0.85 -0.75
N PHE A 256 5.72 -0.06 -0.53
CA PHE A 256 7.14 0.27 -0.38
C PHE A 256 8.03 -0.65 -1.19
N ARG A 257 9.26 -0.20 -1.44
CA ARG A 257 10.30 -1.00 -2.06
C ARG A 257 10.76 -2.10 -1.08
N PRO A 258 10.74 -3.40 -1.45
CA PRO A 258 11.27 -4.46 -0.60
C PRO A 258 12.76 -4.26 -0.29
N ASP A 259 13.19 -4.61 0.93
CA ASP A 259 14.61 -4.63 1.27
C ASP A 259 15.30 -5.75 0.46
N PRO A 260 16.44 -5.48 -0.22
CA PRO A 260 17.22 -6.52 -0.90
C PRO A 260 17.66 -7.68 -0.01
N LYS A 261 17.64 -7.53 1.32
CA LYS A 261 17.97 -8.62 2.25
C LYS A 261 16.83 -9.63 2.44
N ASP A 262 15.63 -9.27 2.03
CA ASP A 262 14.44 -10.14 2.09
C ASP A 262 14.25 -10.95 0.78
N THR A 263 15.25 -10.95 -0.12
CA THR A 263 15.31 -11.75 -1.36
C THR A 263 16.35 -12.86 -1.28
#